data_AF-A0A4Q3XVI3-F1
#
_entry.id   AF-A0A4Q3XVI3-F1
#
_cell.length_a   1.000
_cell.length_b   1.000
_cell.length_c   1.000
_cell.angle_alpha   90.00
_cell.angle_beta   90.00
_cell.angle_gamma   90.00
#
_symmetry.space_group_name_H-M   'P 1'
#
loop_
_entity.id
_entity.type
_entity.pdbx_description
1 polymer ?
#
loop_
_entity_poly.entity_id
_entity_poly.type
_entity_poly.pdbx_seq_one_letter_code
_entity_poly.pdbx_strand_id
1 'polypeptide(L)'
;VELIVGSPFDYGKNCLLYVPRHLGPPANAPEYTEHVAKEIISLIEIAQGRTFALFTSHRMLSAVHELIWDKIDYPIFAQGEMPPARLTDAFKAAGNGVLLGTSSFWEGVDVPGEALSMVIMDKLPFATPDAPTERARERAIKEAGGNAFGEYSLPRAQIRLKQGFGRLLRTTMDRGVVAILDSRLYTKSYGREFLKDLPPSPRTDSIDSVARFFAP
;
A
#
# COMPACT_ATOMS: atom_id res chain seq x y z
N VAL A 1 -22.46 -1.48 -25.04
CA VAL A 1 -22.84 -1.39 -23.61
C VAL A 1 -21.88 -2.28 -22.86
N GLU A 2 -20.81 -1.70 -22.33
CA GLU A 2 -19.81 -2.43 -21.54
C GLU A 2 -20.47 -2.78 -20.20
N LEU A 3 -20.70 -4.07 -19.95
CA LEU A 3 -21.26 -4.52 -18.67
C LEU A 3 -20.24 -4.19 -17.58
N ILE A 4 -20.56 -3.20 -16.74
CA ILE A 4 -19.87 -3.00 -15.47
C ILE A 4 -20.29 -4.15 -14.57
N VAL A 5 -19.59 -5.28 -14.68
CA VAL A 5 -19.69 -6.36 -13.71
C VAL A 5 -19.08 -5.83 -12.42
N GLY A 6 -19.90 -5.67 -11.38
CA GLY A 6 -19.42 -5.30 -10.06
C GLY A 6 -18.33 -6.27 -9.58
N SER A 7 -17.41 -5.78 -8.74
CA SER A 7 -16.39 -6.65 -8.15
C SER A 7 -17.05 -7.87 -7.46
N PRO A 8 -16.52 -9.08 -7.64
CA PRO A 8 -17.06 -10.27 -6.99
C PRO A 8 -16.82 -10.29 -5.46
N PHE A 9 -16.00 -9.36 -4.95
CA PHE A 9 -15.58 -9.32 -3.55
C PHE A 9 -16.45 -8.40 -2.67
N ASP A 10 -16.82 -8.87 -1.48
CA ASP A 10 -17.51 -8.08 -0.45
C ASP A 10 -16.50 -7.24 0.35
N TYR A 11 -16.00 -6.15 -0.26
CA TYR A 11 -15.08 -5.23 0.41
C TYR A 11 -15.65 -4.64 1.71
N GLY A 12 -16.98 -4.57 1.85
CA GLY A 12 -17.64 -4.03 3.03
C GLY A 12 -17.38 -4.86 4.29
N LYS A 13 -17.30 -6.18 4.13
CA LYS A 13 -17.04 -7.12 5.23
C LYS A 13 -15.59 -7.61 5.27
N ASN A 14 -14.98 -7.77 4.10
CA ASN A 14 -13.72 -8.50 3.94
C ASN A 14 -12.50 -7.59 3.83
N CYS A 15 -12.68 -6.28 3.67
CA CYS A 15 -11.57 -5.33 3.60
C CYS A 15 -11.76 -4.23 4.64
N LEU A 16 -10.70 -3.91 5.38
CA LEU A 16 -10.66 -2.72 6.21
C LEU A 16 -9.56 -1.79 5.67
N LEU A 17 -9.90 -0.51 5.49
CA LEU A 17 -8.94 0.53 5.15
C LEU A 17 -8.47 1.22 6.42
N TYR A 18 -7.20 1.04 6.75
CA TYR A 18 -6.52 1.72 7.85
C TYR A 18 -5.75 2.94 7.37
N VAL A 19 -5.97 4.10 7.98
CA VAL A 19 -5.24 5.33 7.66
C VAL A 19 -4.92 6.09 8.96
N PRO A 20 -3.72 5.91 9.53
CA PRO A 20 -3.34 6.58 10.78
C PRO A 20 -3.29 8.10 10.61
N ARG A 21 -3.75 8.81 11.63
CA ARG A 21 -3.68 10.28 11.67
C ARG A 21 -2.50 10.81 12.47
N HIS A 22 -1.89 9.99 13.33
CA HIS A 22 -0.83 10.39 14.26
C HIS A 22 0.57 10.46 13.64
N LEU A 23 0.80 9.85 12.46
CA LEU A 23 2.14 9.81 11.84
C LEU A 23 2.62 11.16 11.26
N GLY A 24 1.77 12.19 11.25
CA GLY A 24 2.09 13.48 10.62
C GLY A 24 2.18 13.40 9.09
N PRO A 25 2.53 14.49 8.40
CA PRO A 25 2.70 14.50 6.95
C PRO A 25 3.94 13.71 6.53
N PRO A 26 3.91 13.00 5.38
CA PRO A 26 5.09 12.34 4.86
C PRO A 26 6.27 13.29 4.70
N ALA A 27 7.38 12.98 5.38
CA ALA A 27 8.61 13.75 5.34
C ALA A 27 9.79 12.87 4.97
N ASN A 28 10.84 13.47 4.42
CA ASN A 28 12.13 12.81 4.23
C ASN A 28 13.03 13.08 5.45
N ALA A 29 12.54 12.74 6.64
CA ALA A 29 13.22 12.95 7.91
C ALA A 29 13.38 11.62 8.67
N PRO A 30 14.52 11.37 9.36
CA PRO A 30 14.74 10.14 10.11
C PRO A 30 13.63 9.82 11.12
N GLU A 31 13.13 10.82 11.84
CA GLU A 31 12.09 10.66 12.86
C GLU A 31 10.78 10.17 12.24
N TYR A 32 10.45 10.63 11.03
CA TYR A 32 9.28 10.14 10.30
C TYR A 32 9.46 8.67 9.88
N THR A 33 10.66 8.29 9.45
CA THR A 33 10.96 6.89 9.12
C THR A 33 10.84 5.98 10.34
N GLU A 34 11.30 6.42 11.52
CA GLU A 34 11.13 5.66 12.77
C GLU A 34 9.65 5.51 13.16
N HIS A 35 8.85 6.56 13.03
CA HIS A 35 7.41 6.48 13.30
C HIS A 35 6.70 5.51 12.35
N VAL A 36 7.03 5.56 11.05
CA VAL A 36 6.50 4.62 10.06
C VAL A 36 6.94 3.18 10.38
N ALA A 37 8.20 2.96 10.76
CA ALA A 37 8.69 1.63 11.12
C ALA A 37 7.97 1.06 12.35
N LYS A 38 7.76 1.87 13.40
CA LYS A 38 7.00 1.47 14.60
C LYS A 38 5.55 1.09 14.27
N GLU A 39 4.91 1.84 13.38
CA GLU A 39 3.56 1.52 12.91
C GLU A 39 3.54 0.21 12.12
N ILE A 40 4.52 0.02 11.22
CA ILE A 40 4.66 -1.20 10.41
C ILE A 40 4.86 -2.42 11.30
N ILE A 41 5.72 -2.37 12.33
CA ILE A 41 5.90 -3.46 13.30
C ILE A 41 4.56 -3.83 13.93
N SER A 42 3.82 -2.84 14.43
CA SER A 42 2.53 -3.07 15.09
C SER A 42 1.52 -3.74 14.16
N LEU A 43 1.46 -3.31 12.89
CA LEU A 43 0.60 -3.91 11.87
C LEU A 43 1.02 -5.33 11.48
N ILE A 44 2.33 -5.59 11.39
CA ILE A 44 2.89 -6.92 11.11
C ILE A 44 2.51 -7.91 12.22
N GLU A 45 2.65 -7.50 13.49
CA GLU A 45 2.28 -8.35 14.62
C GLU A 45 0.78 -8.70 14.62
N ILE A 46 -0.07 -7.71 14.36
CA ILE A 46 -1.52 -7.91 14.26
C ILE A 46 -1.87 -8.87 13.11
N ALA A 47 -1.20 -8.75 11.97
CA ALA A 47 -1.39 -9.62 10.82
C ALA A 47 -0.70 -10.99 10.97
N GLN A 48 0.10 -11.19 12.03
CA GLN A 48 0.96 -12.35 12.25
C GLN A 48 1.87 -12.61 11.04
N GLY A 49 2.60 -11.58 10.63
CA GLY A 49 3.29 -11.55 9.35
C GLY A 49 2.28 -11.33 8.23
N ARG A 50 2.30 -12.17 7.19
CA ARG A 50 1.38 -12.13 6.03
C ARG A 50 1.21 -10.72 5.45
N THR A 51 2.30 -9.98 5.42
CA THR A 51 2.30 -8.54 5.13
C THR A 51 3.10 -8.25 3.88
N PHE A 52 2.57 -7.39 3.02
CA PHE A 52 3.32 -6.78 1.94
C PHE A 52 3.36 -5.26 2.13
N ALA A 53 4.52 -4.73 2.49
CA ALA A 53 4.76 -3.30 2.61
C ALA A 53 5.37 -2.73 1.33
N LEU A 54 4.69 -1.72 0.78
CA LEU A 54 5.06 -0.98 -0.41
C LEU A 54 5.63 0.38 -0.04
N PHE A 55 6.82 0.64 -0.57
CA PHE A 55 7.54 1.88 -0.36
C PHE A 55 7.66 2.69 -1.65
N THR A 56 7.54 4.00 -1.55
CA THR A 56 7.74 4.91 -2.68
C THR A 56 9.18 5.00 -3.18
N SER A 57 10.16 4.53 -2.40
CA SER A 57 11.57 4.55 -2.81
C SER A 57 12.36 3.42 -2.14
N HIS A 58 13.43 2.97 -2.82
CA HIS A 58 14.39 2.03 -2.24
C HIS A 58 15.02 2.56 -0.95
N ARG A 59 15.28 3.88 -0.87
CA ARG A 59 15.81 4.51 0.34
C ARG A 59 14.92 4.28 1.57
N MET A 60 13.61 4.49 1.42
CA MET A 60 12.65 4.26 2.51
C MET A 60 12.55 2.77 2.84
N LEU A 61 12.53 1.90 1.83
CA LEU A 61 12.53 0.46 2.01
C LEU A 61 13.72 0.00 2.84
N SER A 62 14.94 0.38 2.46
CA SER A 62 16.17 0.00 3.17
C SER A 62 16.19 0.54 4.60
N ALA A 63 15.81 1.80 4.80
CA ALA A 63 15.78 2.40 6.13
C ALA A 63 14.75 1.74 7.06
N VAL A 64 13.56 1.40 6.56
CA VAL A 64 12.57 0.66 7.35
C VAL A 64 13.05 -0.77 7.60
N HIS A 65 13.62 -1.44 6.60
CA HIS A 65 14.17 -2.79 6.75
C HIS A 65 15.17 -2.87 7.91
N GLU A 66 16.15 -1.96 7.95
CA GLU A 66 17.15 -1.86 9.03
C GLU A 66 16.54 -1.66 10.42
N LEU A 67 15.38 -1.01 10.51
CA LEU A 67 14.69 -0.74 11.79
C LEU A 67 13.81 -1.89 12.27
N ILE A 68 13.39 -2.78 11.38
CA ILE A 68 12.41 -3.84 11.71
C ILE A 68 13.00 -5.25 11.70
N TRP A 69 14.13 -5.50 11.02
CA TRP A 69 14.62 -6.87 10.75
C TRP A 69 14.90 -7.70 12.00
N ASP A 70 15.27 -7.07 13.11
CA ASP A 70 15.56 -7.71 14.40
C ASP A 70 14.47 -7.44 15.45
N LYS A 71 13.30 -6.93 15.03
CA LYS A 71 12.18 -6.52 15.91
C LYS A 71 10.93 -7.38 15.74
N ILE A 72 10.91 -8.27 14.75
CA ILE A 72 9.78 -9.14 14.45
C ILE A 72 10.25 -10.58 14.29
N ASP A 73 9.39 -11.55 14.62
CA ASP A 73 9.70 -12.98 14.54
C ASP A 73 9.33 -13.62 13.19
N TYR A 74 8.99 -12.80 12.18
CA TYR A 74 8.56 -13.25 10.86
C TYR A 74 9.68 -13.12 9.81
N PRO A 75 9.81 -14.07 8.87
CA PRO A 75 10.79 -13.98 7.80
C PRO A 75 10.58 -12.73 6.93
N ILE A 76 11.61 -11.91 6.77
CA ILE A 76 11.56 -10.73 5.89
C ILE A 76 12.18 -11.04 4.53
N PHE A 77 11.52 -10.56 3.49
CA PHE A 77 11.95 -10.66 2.10
C PHE A 77 11.99 -9.25 1.51
N ALA A 78 13.19 -8.70 1.31
CA ALA A 78 13.34 -7.34 0.81
C ALA A 78 13.74 -7.29 -0.68
N GLN A 79 13.06 -6.44 -1.44
CA GLN A 79 13.39 -6.20 -2.84
C GLN A 79 14.84 -5.69 -2.97
N GLY A 80 15.65 -6.41 -3.75
CA GLY A 80 17.08 -6.15 -3.93
C GLY A 80 17.96 -7.30 -3.41
N GLU A 81 17.44 -8.15 -2.53
CA GLU A 81 18.19 -9.30 -1.98
C GLU A 81 18.27 -10.48 -2.97
N MET A 82 17.24 -10.66 -3.80
CA MET A 82 17.18 -11.71 -4.82
C MET A 82 16.28 -11.29 -6.00
N PRO A 83 16.31 -12.04 -7.13
CA PRO A 83 15.42 -11.76 -8.25
C PRO A 83 13.94 -11.76 -7.85
N PRO A 84 13.10 -10.86 -8.41
CA PRO A 84 11.69 -10.70 -8.06
C PRO A 84 10.87 -11.99 -7.95
N ALA A 85 11.02 -12.89 -8.92
CA ALA A 85 10.31 -14.16 -8.93
C ALA A 85 10.68 -15.02 -7.72
N ARG A 86 11.98 -15.16 -7.42
CA ARG A 86 12.46 -15.93 -6.26
C ARG A 86 12.05 -15.30 -4.94
N LEU A 87 12.08 -13.97 -4.85
CA LEU A 87 11.63 -13.25 -3.65
C LEU A 87 10.15 -13.55 -3.36
N THR A 88 9.35 -13.51 -4.41
CA THR A 88 7.91 -13.80 -4.35
C THR A 88 7.66 -15.26 -3.96
N ASP A 89 8.40 -16.20 -4.55
CA ASP A 89 8.25 -17.64 -4.25
C ASP A 89 8.68 -17.97 -2.81
N ALA A 90 9.77 -17.35 -2.33
CA ALA A 90 10.24 -17.52 -0.96
C ALA A 90 9.22 -16.95 0.06
N PHE A 91 8.66 -15.77 -0.22
CA PHE A 91 7.59 -15.18 0.58
C PHE A 91 6.35 -16.10 0.65
N LYS A 92 5.93 -16.65 -0.48
CA LYS A 92 4.81 -17.61 -0.53
C LYS A 92 5.11 -18.87 0.27
N ALA A 93 6.32 -19.41 0.14
CA ALA A 93 6.73 -20.63 0.82
C ALA A 93 6.79 -20.46 2.34
N ALA A 94 7.10 -19.25 2.84
CA ALA A 94 7.09 -18.95 4.27
C ALA A 94 5.69 -18.98 4.89
N GLY A 95 4.65 -18.59 4.13
CA GLY A 95 3.25 -18.57 4.58
C GLY A 95 2.90 -17.45 5.58
N ASN A 96 3.84 -17.01 6.40
CA ASN A 96 3.71 -15.91 7.36
C ASN A 96 4.80 -14.83 7.19
N GLY A 97 5.39 -14.72 5.99
CA GLY A 97 6.47 -13.77 5.74
C GLY A 97 6.05 -12.30 5.75
N VAL A 98 7.04 -11.42 5.63
CA VAL A 98 6.88 -9.98 5.38
C VAL A 98 7.65 -9.61 4.11
N LEU A 99 6.93 -9.20 3.08
CA LEU A 99 7.50 -8.77 1.81
C LEU A 99 7.67 -7.24 1.82
N LEU A 100 8.89 -6.76 1.61
CA LEU A 100 9.19 -5.33 1.46
C LEU A 100 9.53 -5.05 0.00
N GLY A 101 8.76 -4.19 -0.66
CA GLY A 101 8.96 -3.86 -2.07
C GLY A 101 8.70 -2.39 -2.37
N THR A 102 9.21 -1.92 -3.50
CA THR A 102 8.82 -0.60 -4.01
C THR A 102 7.45 -0.65 -4.69
N SER A 103 6.79 0.50 -4.86
CA SER A 103 5.49 0.56 -5.57
C SER A 103 5.54 -0.05 -6.98
N SER A 104 6.69 0.01 -7.68
CA SER A 104 6.88 -0.66 -8.99
C SER A 104 6.94 -2.19 -8.89
N PHE A 105 7.35 -2.73 -7.75
CA PHE A 105 7.37 -4.16 -7.51
C PHE A 105 5.96 -4.75 -7.51
N TRP A 106 4.99 -3.99 -7.01
CA TRP A 106 3.58 -4.38 -6.94
C TRP A 106 2.96 -4.78 -8.30
N GLU A 107 3.36 -4.11 -9.39
CA GLU A 107 2.79 -4.37 -10.72
C GLU A 107 3.23 -5.73 -11.29
N GLY A 108 4.37 -6.27 -10.85
CA GLY A 108 4.97 -7.50 -11.36
C GLY A 108 4.80 -8.73 -10.48
N VAL A 109 4.12 -8.61 -9.34
CA VAL A 109 4.08 -9.66 -8.31
C VAL A 109 2.67 -10.19 -8.13
N ASP A 110 2.54 -11.50 -8.28
CA ASP A 110 1.32 -12.21 -7.96
C ASP A 110 1.53 -13.03 -6.70
N VAL A 111 0.96 -12.61 -5.56
CA VAL A 111 0.91 -13.39 -4.31
C VAL A 111 -0.50 -13.92 -4.05
N PRO A 112 -0.84 -15.17 -4.46
CA PRO A 112 -2.13 -15.75 -4.14
C PRO A 112 -2.22 -16.26 -2.70
N GLY A 113 -3.40 -16.13 -2.09
CA GLY A 113 -3.86 -16.93 -0.96
C GLY A 113 -3.67 -16.31 0.43
N GLU A 114 -3.86 -17.15 1.45
CA GLU A 114 -3.81 -16.81 2.89
C GLU A 114 -2.47 -16.21 3.36
N ALA A 115 -1.43 -16.31 2.55
CA ALA A 115 -0.11 -15.76 2.82
C ALA A 115 -0.08 -14.21 2.81
N LEU A 116 -1.12 -13.54 2.31
CA LEU A 116 -1.21 -12.09 2.30
C LEU A 116 -2.56 -11.62 2.86
N SER A 117 -2.53 -11.03 4.05
CA SER A 117 -3.71 -10.47 4.71
C SER A 117 -3.57 -8.97 5.02
N MET A 118 -2.36 -8.42 4.90
CA MET A 118 -2.05 -7.01 5.13
C MET A 118 -1.26 -6.43 3.97
N VAL A 119 -1.74 -5.31 3.41
CA VAL A 119 -0.99 -4.50 2.44
C VAL A 119 -0.75 -3.14 3.05
N ILE A 120 0.51 -2.75 3.20
CA ILE A 120 0.90 -1.44 3.75
C ILE A 120 1.45 -0.58 2.62
N MET A 121 1.07 0.69 2.56
CA MET A 121 1.68 1.69 1.68
C MET A 121 2.21 2.84 2.53
N ASP A 122 3.51 3.11 2.44
CA ASP A 122 4.13 4.21 3.20
C ASP A 122 3.57 5.57 2.77
N LYS A 123 3.28 5.72 1.47
CA LYS A 123 2.79 6.95 0.86
C LYS A 123 1.85 6.64 -0.30
N LEU A 124 1.04 7.63 -0.67
CA LEU A 124 0.18 7.56 -1.85
C LEU A 124 1.00 7.33 -3.13
N PRO A 125 0.56 6.44 -4.04
CA PRO A 125 1.32 5.94 -5.19
C PRO A 125 1.34 6.93 -6.38
N PHE A 126 1.61 8.19 -6.12
CA PHE A 126 1.87 9.19 -7.14
C PHE A 126 3.13 8.82 -7.92
N ALA A 127 3.15 9.11 -9.23
CA ALA A 127 4.35 8.91 -10.02
C ALA A 127 5.51 9.75 -9.47
N THR A 128 6.71 9.16 -9.45
CA THR A 128 7.91 9.91 -9.15
C THR A 128 8.19 10.90 -10.28
N PRO A 129 8.54 12.16 -9.98
CA PRO A 129 8.83 13.18 -10.99
C PRO A 129 9.92 12.82 -11.98
N ASP A 130 10.77 11.83 -11.71
CA ASP A 130 11.90 11.50 -12.58
C ASP A 130 11.52 10.65 -13.80
N ALA A 131 10.32 10.05 -13.83
CA ALA A 131 9.85 9.27 -14.96
C ALA A 131 9.68 10.16 -16.22
N PRO A 132 10.50 9.99 -17.28
CA PRO A 132 10.51 10.91 -18.43
C PRO A 132 9.16 11.01 -19.15
N THR A 133 8.45 9.89 -19.24
CA THR A 133 7.14 9.79 -19.88
C THR A 133 6.04 10.48 -19.07
N GLU A 134 6.07 10.34 -17.75
CA GLU A 134 5.13 11.00 -16.84
C GLU A 134 5.34 12.52 -16.88
N ARG A 135 6.59 12.99 -16.85
CA ARG A 135 6.93 14.43 -17.01
C ARG A 135 6.47 15.01 -18.33
N ALA A 136 6.69 14.29 -19.43
CA ALA A 136 6.29 14.77 -20.76
C ALA A 136 4.77 14.98 -20.83
N ARG A 137 3.99 14.07 -20.25
CA ARG A 137 2.52 14.18 -20.19
C ARG A 137 2.06 15.31 -19.28
N GLU A 138 2.63 15.43 -18.09
CA GLU A 138 2.30 16.53 -17.18
C GLU A 138 2.65 17.89 -17.80
N ARG A 139 3.77 17.98 -18.52
CA ARG A 139 4.19 19.19 -19.24
C ARG A 139 3.21 19.54 -20.35
N ALA A 140 2.81 18.57 -21.18
CA ALA A 140 1.86 18.81 -22.27
C ALA A 140 0.51 19.36 -21.76
N ILE A 141 0.00 18.82 -20.65
CA ILE A 141 -1.25 19.31 -20.02
C ILE A 141 -1.08 20.75 -19.51
N LYS A 142 0.04 21.03 -18.84
CA LYS A 142 0.34 22.39 -18.36
C LYS A 142 0.49 23.39 -19.51
N GLU A 143 1.15 23.00 -20.61
CA GLU A 143 1.30 23.83 -21.81
C GLU A 143 -0.04 24.12 -22.51
N ALA A 144 -1.01 23.21 -22.39
CA ALA A 144 -2.39 23.41 -22.83
C ALA A 144 -3.26 24.23 -21.84
N GLY A 145 -2.68 24.71 -20.74
CA GLY A 145 -3.38 25.49 -19.70
C GLY A 145 -4.17 24.66 -18.67
N GLY A 146 -4.00 23.33 -18.67
CA GLY A 146 -4.70 22.40 -17.78
C GLY A 146 -4.02 22.16 -16.44
N ASN A 147 -4.73 21.48 -15.54
CA ASN A 147 -4.23 21.06 -14.23
C ASN A 147 -3.72 19.62 -14.29
N ALA A 148 -2.43 19.44 -14.60
CA ALA A 148 -1.80 18.12 -14.69
C ALA A 148 -1.98 17.24 -13.42
N PHE A 149 -2.01 17.85 -12.23
CA PHE A 149 -2.20 17.07 -11.00
C PHE A 149 -3.58 16.43 -10.95
N GLY A 150 -4.64 17.22 -11.18
CA GLY A 150 -6.02 16.74 -11.13
C GLY A 150 -6.39 15.88 -12.34
N GLU A 151 -5.93 16.26 -13.54
CA GLU A 151 -6.31 15.60 -14.79
C GLU A 151 -5.51 14.33 -15.07
N TYR A 152 -4.35 14.16 -14.44
CA TYR A 152 -3.45 13.05 -14.75
C TYR A 152 -2.86 12.35 -13.53
N SER A 153 -2.14 13.06 -12.66
CA SER A 153 -1.41 12.43 -11.56
C SER A 153 -2.34 11.79 -10.53
N LEU A 154 -3.47 12.43 -10.20
CA LEU A 154 -4.47 11.93 -9.26
C LEU A 154 -5.21 10.68 -9.78
N PRO A 155 -5.82 10.68 -10.99
CA PRO A 155 -6.43 9.49 -11.58
C PRO A 155 -5.48 8.29 -11.66
N ARG A 156 -4.22 8.51 -12.05
CA ARG A 156 -3.20 7.45 -12.13
C ARG A 156 -2.91 6.83 -10.76
N ALA A 157 -2.77 7.66 -9.72
CA ALA A 157 -2.55 7.18 -8.36
C ALA A 157 -3.76 6.37 -7.84
N GLN A 158 -5.00 6.81 -8.13
CA GLN A 158 -6.21 6.06 -7.77
C GLN A 158 -6.27 4.69 -8.45
N ILE A 159 -5.94 4.61 -9.74
CA ILE A 159 -5.88 3.34 -10.48
C ILE A 159 -4.87 2.39 -9.83
N ARG A 160 -3.65 2.87 -9.56
CA ARG A 160 -2.62 2.07 -8.88
C ARG A 160 -3.09 1.58 -7.51
N LEU A 161 -3.74 2.44 -6.72
CA LEU A 161 -4.26 2.05 -5.42
C LEU A 161 -5.36 0.98 -5.55
N LYS A 162 -6.30 1.11 -6.49
CA LYS A 162 -7.33 0.10 -6.76
C LYS A 162 -6.73 -1.27 -7.11
N GLN A 163 -5.67 -1.30 -7.91
CA GLN A 163 -4.92 -2.54 -8.19
C GLN A 163 -4.29 -3.12 -6.92
N GLY A 164 -3.92 -2.26 -5.96
CA GLY A 164 -3.58 -2.59 -4.57
C GLY A 164 -4.62 -3.47 -3.87
N PHE A 165 -5.88 -3.02 -3.89
CA PHE A 165 -6.99 -3.74 -3.25
C PHE A 165 -7.27 -5.08 -3.93
N GLY A 166 -7.16 -5.16 -5.26
CA GLY A 166 -7.44 -6.36 -6.03
C GLY A 166 -6.44 -7.52 -5.85
N ARG A 167 -5.27 -7.28 -5.24
CA ARG A 167 -4.35 -8.37 -4.87
C ARG A 167 -4.57 -8.88 -3.46
N LEU A 168 -5.15 -8.05 -2.59
CA LEU A 168 -5.49 -8.40 -1.21
C LEU A 168 -6.70 -9.34 -1.18
N LEU A 169 -7.75 -9.04 -1.94
CA LEU A 169 -8.93 -9.90 -2.06
C LEU A 169 -8.93 -10.59 -3.43
N ARG A 170 -8.77 -11.91 -3.43
CA ARG A 170 -8.74 -12.76 -4.63
C ARG A 170 -9.83 -13.81 -4.64
N THR A 171 -10.27 -14.25 -3.46
CA THR A 171 -11.45 -15.10 -3.26
C THR A 171 -12.51 -14.34 -2.47
N THR A 172 -13.76 -14.82 -2.50
CA THR A 172 -14.86 -14.25 -1.70
C THR A 172 -14.69 -14.49 -0.20
N MET A 173 -13.77 -15.37 0.21
CA MET A 173 -13.48 -15.69 1.60
C MET A 173 -12.26 -14.95 2.13
N ASP A 174 -11.45 -14.36 1.25
CA ASP A 174 -10.28 -13.60 1.67
C ASP A 174 -10.72 -12.42 2.53
N ARG A 175 -9.94 -12.14 3.57
CA ARG A 175 -10.15 -11.03 4.50
C ARG A 175 -8.81 -10.34 4.75
N GLY A 176 -8.77 -9.03 4.69
CA GLY A 176 -7.52 -8.32 4.88
C GLY A 176 -7.64 -6.82 5.11
N VAL A 177 -6.50 -6.20 5.37
CA VAL A 177 -6.36 -4.78 5.67
C VAL A 177 -5.46 -4.12 4.63
N VAL A 178 -5.91 -2.97 4.13
CA VAL A 178 -5.03 -2.03 3.42
C VAL A 178 -4.70 -0.90 4.36
N ALA A 179 -3.44 -0.75 4.74
CA ALA A 179 -2.93 0.34 5.55
C ALA A 179 -2.25 1.38 4.67
N ILE A 180 -2.68 2.64 4.74
CA ILE A 180 -2.05 3.75 4.01
C ILE A 180 -1.50 4.74 5.02
N LEU A 181 -0.19 4.77 5.19
CA LEU A 181 0.52 5.54 6.22
C LEU A 181 0.75 7.00 5.78
N ASP A 182 -0.22 7.57 5.09
CA ASP A 182 -0.14 8.88 4.46
C ASP A 182 -1.28 9.80 4.90
N SER A 183 -0.98 10.70 5.82
CA SER A 183 -1.95 11.66 6.35
C SER A 183 -2.50 12.64 5.29
N ARG A 184 -1.92 12.71 4.09
CA ARG A 184 -2.45 13.53 2.98
C ARG A 184 -3.85 13.10 2.55
N LEU A 185 -4.24 11.85 2.81
CA LEU A 185 -5.62 11.38 2.59
C LEU A 185 -6.67 12.16 3.38
N TYR A 186 -6.30 12.75 4.52
CA TYR A 186 -7.21 13.57 5.32
C TYR A 186 -6.85 15.05 5.36
N THR A 187 -5.56 15.38 5.21
CA THR A 187 -5.09 16.78 5.31
C THR A 187 -5.16 17.54 3.99
N LYS A 188 -5.21 16.86 2.84
CA LYS A 188 -5.31 17.50 1.51
C LYS A 188 -6.71 17.38 0.94
N SER A 189 -7.13 18.40 0.19
CA SER A 189 -8.45 18.46 -0.46
C SER A 189 -8.74 17.26 -1.37
N TYR A 190 -7.73 16.83 -2.14
CA TYR A 190 -7.83 15.66 -3.02
C TYR A 190 -7.98 14.33 -2.27
N GLY A 191 -7.69 14.28 -0.98
CA GLY A 191 -7.76 13.04 -0.20
C GLY A 191 -9.19 12.47 -0.15
N ARG A 192 -10.21 13.34 -0.09
CA ARG A 192 -11.62 12.94 -0.16
C ARG A 192 -11.98 12.28 -1.49
N GLU A 193 -11.47 12.85 -2.59
CA GLU A 193 -11.66 12.31 -3.93
C GLU A 193 -10.93 10.98 -4.10
N PHE A 194 -9.71 10.89 -3.56
CA PHE A 194 -8.94 9.65 -3.50
C PHE A 194 -9.75 8.54 -2.83
N LEU A 195 -10.28 8.81 -1.63
CA LEU A 195 -11.05 7.85 -0.85
C LEU A 195 -12.40 7.50 -1.49
N LYS A 196 -13.05 8.44 -2.18
CA LYS A 196 -14.35 8.18 -2.84
C LYS A 196 -14.24 7.11 -3.92
N ASP A 197 -13.10 7.06 -4.61
CA ASP A 197 -12.90 6.12 -5.70
C ASP A 197 -12.45 4.74 -5.25
N LEU A 198 -12.05 4.56 -4.00
CA LEU A 198 -11.64 3.23 -3.50
C LEU A 198 -12.82 2.29 -3.31
N PRO A 199 -12.58 0.97 -3.31
CA PRO A 199 -13.60 0.00 -2.97
C PRO A 199 -14.30 0.34 -1.64
N PRO A 200 -15.61 0.10 -1.51
CA PRO A 200 -16.42 0.53 -0.37
C PRO A 200 -16.14 -0.30 0.88
N SER A 201 -14.95 -0.14 1.43
CA SER A 201 -14.48 -0.76 2.68
C SER A 201 -14.69 0.18 3.87
N PRO A 202 -15.03 -0.35 5.06
CA PRO A 202 -14.96 0.40 6.31
C PRO A 202 -13.58 1.04 6.47
N ARG A 203 -13.56 2.21 7.13
CA ARG A 203 -12.35 3.02 7.32
C ARG A 203 -12.11 3.26 8.79
N THR A 204 -10.86 3.18 9.22
CA THR A 204 -10.47 3.46 10.60
C THR A 204 -9.10 4.12 10.67
N ASP A 205 -8.91 4.95 11.69
CA ASP A 205 -7.63 5.50 12.13
C ASP A 205 -7.14 4.87 13.45
N SER A 206 -7.89 3.91 13.99
CA SER A 206 -7.57 3.17 15.23
C SER A 206 -6.94 1.82 14.91
N ILE A 207 -5.72 1.61 15.40
CA ILE A 207 -5.02 0.33 15.29
C ILE A 207 -5.76 -0.80 16.04
N ASP A 208 -6.47 -0.50 17.12
CA ASP A 208 -7.32 -1.49 17.82
C ASP A 208 -8.47 -1.99 16.95
N SER A 209 -8.93 -1.18 16.00
CA SER A 209 -9.94 -1.62 15.02
C SER A 209 -9.33 -2.60 14.01
N VAL A 210 -8.04 -2.45 13.69
CA VAL A 210 -7.29 -3.39 12.85
C VAL A 210 -7.12 -4.72 13.60
N ALA A 211 -6.73 -4.68 14.87
CA ALA A 211 -6.62 -5.87 15.71
C ALA A 211 -7.97 -6.62 15.84
N ARG A 212 -9.06 -5.90 16.12
CA ARG A 212 -10.42 -6.49 16.15
C ARG A 212 -10.86 -7.04 14.80
N PHE A 213 -10.35 -6.48 13.71
CA PHE A 213 -10.61 -6.99 12.37
C PHE A 213 -9.83 -8.27 12.06
N PHE A 214 -8.74 -8.60 12.73
CA PHE A 214 -8.10 -9.92 12.57
C PHE A 214 -8.50 -10.92 13.66
N ALA A 215 -9.22 -10.47 14.69
CA ALA A 215 -9.77 -11.35 15.70
C ALA A 215 -10.75 -12.38 15.08
N PRO A 216 -10.79 -13.62 15.63
CA PRO A 216 -11.73 -14.66 15.22
C PRO A 216 -13.21 -14.27 15.36
#